data_AF-A0A417ZBH3-F1
#
_entry.id   AF-A0A417ZBH3-F1
#
_cell.length_a   1.000
_cell.length_b   1.000
_cell.length_c   1.000
_cell.angle_alpha   90.00
_cell.angle_beta   90.00
_cell.angle_gamma   90.00
#
_symmetry.space_group_name_H-M   'P 1'
#
loop_
_entity.id
_entity.type
_entity.pdbx_description
1 polymer ?
#
loop_
_entity_poly.entity_id
_entity_poly.type
_entity_poly.pdbx_seq_one_letter_code
_entity_poly.pdbx_strand_id
1 'polypeptide(L)'
;MDDKAMLKTYLDSLRSAVLWKLEGLDEWQARWPMTSTGSNVLGIVKHLAAMEYGYLGIVFARPGEELPWIGPGAEPNADMWATGEESIEDVVLLYRRAVAHADATIDALDLEAPGNVPWWPQPDVTLHRILVHLVVEIARHAGHLDILREQLDGRVGLREANPNLPFGDDASWADHVDRLRDVAIEAQWPGARAGLYAFPGPLRDTLLAAIISGTKSSTSALLEGYRADGEPLPVVGEREVLISSTGLPVGITETTEVRVVSLDEVDLDHALDEGEGFRDVAEWREAHERFWTSDDVRAELDDPNFTVNDDTQVVLQRFALVKKL
;
A
#
# COMPACT_ATOMS: atom_id res chain seq x y z
N MET A 1 33.88 -5.70 -18.57
CA MET A 1 32.68 -5.39 -19.36
C MET A 1 32.85 -3.96 -19.83
N ASP A 2 32.72 -3.67 -21.12
CA ASP A 2 32.71 -2.27 -21.57
C ASP A 2 31.42 -1.55 -21.15
N ASP A 3 31.41 -0.23 -21.24
CA ASP A 3 30.31 0.60 -20.74
C ASP A 3 28.98 0.31 -21.43
N LYS A 4 29.01 0.01 -22.75
CA LYS A 4 27.79 -0.31 -23.52
C LYS A 4 27.19 -1.64 -23.06
N ALA A 5 28.02 -2.66 -22.88
CA ALA A 5 27.61 -3.95 -22.36
C ALA A 5 27.10 -3.84 -20.90
N MET A 6 27.68 -2.95 -20.09
CA MET A 6 27.20 -2.68 -18.74
C MET A 6 25.81 -2.06 -18.73
N LEU A 7 25.59 -0.99 -19.50
CA LEU A 7 24.29 -0.34 -19.63
C LEU A 7 23.23 -1.32 -20.14
N LYS A 8 23.53 -2.11 -21.17
CA LYS A 8 22.62 -3.13 -21.68
C LYS A 8 22.29 -4.19 -20.63
N THR A 9 23.27 -4.63 -19.83
CA THR A 9 23.03 -5.61 -18.75
C THR A 9 22.03 -5.09 -17.72
N TYR A 10 22.16 -3.85 -17.27
CA TYR A 10 21.19 -3.25 -16.34
C TYR A 10 19.82 -3.06 -16.99
N LEU A 11 19.79 -2.60 -18.25
CA LEU A 11 18.55 -2.40 -19.00
C LEU A 11 17.77 -3.71 -19.18
N ASP A 12 18.43 -4.78 -19.64
CA ASP A 12 17.81 -6.10 -19.85
C ASP A 12 17.30 -6.71 -18.53
N SER A 13 18.05 -6.47 -17.45
CA SER A 13 17.62 -6.92 -16.13
C SER A 13 16.36 -6.20 -15.64
N LEU A 14 16.20 -4.91 -15.95
CA LEU A 14 15.01 -4.13 -15.61
C LEU A 14 13.82 -4.52 -16.49
N ARG A 15 14.03 -4.69 -17.80
CA ARG A 15 13.00 -5.20 -18.74
C ARG A 15 12.43 -6.55 -18.29
N SER A 16 13.31 -7.45 -17.85
CA SER A 16 12.91 -8.76 -17.32
C SER A 16 12.10 -8.62 -16.03
N ALA A 17 12.51 -7.73 -15.12
CA ALA A 17 11.76 -7.46 -13.90
C ALA A 17 10.36 -6.91 -14.19
N VAL A 18 10.22 -5.98 -15.13
CA VAL A 18 8.92 -5.42 -15.55
C VAL A 18 7.96 -6.50 -16.05
N LEU A 19 8.43 -7.43 -16.89
CA LEU A 19 7.58 -8.54 -17.36
C LEU A 19 7.21 -9.50 -16.24
N TRP A 20 8.14 -9.79 -15.33
CA TRP A 20 7.88 -10.63 -14.16
C TRP A 20 6.77 -10.04 -13.27
N LYS A 21 6.62 -8.71 -13.22
CA LYS A 21 5.53 -8.02 -12.50
C LYS A 21 4.14 -8.26 -13.09
N LEU A 22 4.00 -8.87 -14.25
CA LEU A 22 2.70 -9.30 -14.78
C LEU A 22 2.34 -10.74 -14.40
N GLU A 23 3.32 -11.56 -13.99
CA GLU A 23 3.07 -12.97 -13.70
C GLU A 23 2.10 -13.15 -12.52
N GLY A 24 1.16 -14.08 -12.68
CA GLY A 24 0.15 -14.42 -11.68
C GLY A 24 -1.04 -13.47 -11.60
N LEU A 25 -1.03 -12.35 -12.33
CA LEU A 25 -2.18 -11.45 -12.39
C LEU A 25 -3.21 -11.92 -13.41
N ASP A 26 -4.48 -11.73 -13.09
CA ASP A 26 -5.55 -11.77 -14.09
C ASP A 26 -5.73 -10.41 -14.81
N GLU A 27 -6.56 -10.41 -15.86
CA GLU A 27 -6.84 -9.23 -16.68
C GLU A 27 -7.44 -8.05 -15.89
N TRP A 28 -8.21 -8.34 -14.84
CA TRP A 28 -8.81 -7.32 -14.00
C TRP A 28 -7.75 -6.70 -13.08
N GLN A 29 -6.98 -7.54 -12.38
CA GLN A 29 -5.89 -7.15 -11.50
C GLN A 29 -4.85 -6.30 -12.22
N ALA A 30 -4.45 -6.69 -13.44
CA ALA A 30 -3.43 -5.98 -14.19
C ALA A 30 -3.88 -4.55 -14.61
N ARG A 31 -5.18 -4.31 -14.79
CA ARG A 31 -5.76 -3.01 -15.16
C ARG A 31 -6.24 -2.18 -13.98
N TRP A 32 -6.36 -2.79 -12.81
CA TRP A 32 -6.97 -2.13 -11.67
C TRP A 32 -6.13 -0.92 -11.22
N PRO A 33 -6.72 0.28 -11.10
CA PRO A 33 -6.00 1.46 -10.65
C PRO A 33 -5.73 1.38 -9.14
N MET A 34 -4.45 1.32 -8.76
CA MET A 34 -4.02 1.19 -7.36
C MET A 34 -3.66 2.54 -6.72
N THR A 35 -3.62 3.62 -7.51
CA THR A 35 -3.32 4.97 -7.01
C THR A 35 -4.41 5.95 -7.41
N SER A 36 -4.48 7.08 -6.69
CA SER A 36 -5.44 8.16 -6.98
C SER A 36 -5.24 8.82 -8.34
N THR A 37 -4.07 8.65 -8.96
CA THR A 37 -3.76 9.11 -10.32
C THR A 37 -3.97 8.02 -11.39
N GLY A 38 -4.48 6.85 -11.02
CA GLY A 38 -4.87 5.79 -11.95
C GLY A 38 -3.74 4.83 -12.36
N SER A 39 -2.61 4.81 -11.64
CA SER A 39 -1.50 3.90 -11.98
C SER A 39 -1.93 2.44 -11.81
N ASN A 40 -1.66 1.64 -12.83
CA ASN A 40 -1.96 0.21 -12.90
C ASN A 40 -0.80 -0.54 -13.56
N VAL A 41 -0.71 -1.84 -13.32
CA VAL A 41 0.44 -2.67 -13.74
C VAL A 41 0.55 -2.73 -15.26
N LEU A 42 -0.55 -3.03 -15.96
CA LEU A 42 -0.56 -3.26 -17.41
C LEU A 42 -0.27 -1.98 -18.20
N GLY A 43 -0.82 -0.85 -17.75
CA GLY A 43 -0.61 0.47 -18.33
C GLY A 43 0.86 0.90 -18.26
N ILE A 44 1.55 0.63 -17.15
CA ILE A 44 2.99 0.90 -17.05
C ILE A 44 3.78 0.07 -18.06
N VAL A 45 3.45 -1.21 -18.25
CA VAL A 45 4.15 -2.06 -19.24
C VAL A 45 3.92 -1.56 -20.68
N LYS A 46 2.68 -1.15 -21.00
CA LYS A 46 2.34 -0.56 -22.29
C LYS A 46 3.12 0.75 -22.54
N HIS A 47 3.18 1.63 -21.54
CA HIS A 47 3.96 2.86 -21.59
C HIS A 47 5.45 2.58 -21.85
N LEU A 48 6.03 1.61 -21.15
CA LEU A 48 7.44 1.26 -21.34
C LEU A 48 7.72 0.68 -22.73
N ALA A 49 6.79 -0.05 -23.35
CA ALA A 49 6.94 -0.48 -24.75
C ALA A 49 7.03 0.72 -25.70
N ALA A 50 6.23 1.74 -25.42
CA ALA A 50 6.24 2.99 -26.14
C ALA A 50 7.56 3.76 -25.98
N MET A 51 8.13 3.78 -24.78
CA MET A 51 9.43 4.42 -24.51
C MET A 51 10.57 3.76 -25.27
N GLU A 52 10.57 2.42 -25.39
CA GLU A 52 11.54 1.69 -26.21
C GLU A 52 11.50 2.12 -27.69
N TYR A 53 10.31 2.16 -28.30
CA TYR A 53 10.14 2.60 -29.68
C TYR A 53 10.44 4.08 -29.89
N GLY A 54 10.07 4.94 -28.94
CA GLY A 54 10.35 6.37 -29.00
C GLY A 54 11.84 6.65 -28.95
N TYR A 55 12.51 6.20 -27.88
CA TYR A 55 13.88 6.57 -27.58
C TYR A 55 14.94 5.76 -28.35
N LEU A 56 14.70 4.49 -28.64
CA LEU A 56 15.64 3.66 -29.43
C LEU A 56 15.16 3.42 -30.86
N GLY A 57 14.00 3.96 -31.25
CA GLY A 57 13.55 4.00 -32.63
C GLY A 57 13.57 5.41 -33.22
N ILE A 58 12.57 6.22 -32.89
CA ILE A 58 12.33 7.54 -33.51
C ILE A 58 13.56 8.46 -33.38
N VAL A 59 14.17 8.52 -32.19
CA VAL A 59 15.32 9.40 -31.88
C VAL A 59 16.56 9.10 -32.75
N PHE A 60 16.70 7.87 -33.23
CA PHE A 60 17.80 7.43 -34.10
C PHE A 60 17.34 7.17 -35.54
N ALA A 61 16.23 7.82 -35.96
CA ALA A 61 15.66 7.71 -37.31
C ALA A 61 15.34 6.27 -37.75
N ARG A 62 14.98 5.40 -36.79
CA ARG A 62 14.57 4.01 -36.99
C ARG A 62 13.16 3.80 -36.43
N PRO A 63 12.11 4.37 -37.06
CA PRO A 63 10.75 4.18 -36.57
C PRO A 63 10.40 2.69 -36.51
N GLY A 64 9.70 2.29 -35.45
CA GLY A 64 9.18 0.94 -35.26
C GLY A 64 7.72 0.83 -35.68
N GLU A 65 6.95 0.05 -34.92
CA GLU A 65 5.50 -0.06 -35.05
C GLU A 65 4.81 1.29 -34.73
N GLU A 66 3.69 1.59 -35.41
CA GLU A 66 2.91 2.79 -35.15
C GLU A 66 2.07 2.62 -33.87
N LEU A 67 2.16 3.59 -32.96
CA LEU A 67 1.46 3.59 -31.68
C LEU A 67 0.45 4.75 -31.66
N PRO A 68 -0.83 4.53 -31.99
CA PRO A 68 -1.81 5.62 -32.18
C PRO A 68 -2.14 6.38 -30.89
N TRP A 69 -1.80 5.82 -29.73
CA TRP A 69 -1.95 6.45 -28.40
C TRP A 69 -0.73 7.31 -28.01
N ILE A 70 0.23 7.53 -28.92
CA ILE A 70 1.36 8.44 -28.70
C ILE A 70 1.46 9.48 -29.81
N GLY A 71 1.76 10.71 -29.41
CA GLY A 71 2.07 11.80 -30.31
C GLY A 71 0.97 12.88 -30.36
N PRO A 72 1.08 13.81 -31.31
CA PRO A 72 0.18 14.95 -31.39
C PRO A 72 -1.28 14.51 -31.57
N GLY A 73 -2.14 14.92 -30.64
CA GLY A 73 -3.59 14.63 -30.68
C GLY A 73 -4.02 13.34 -29.97
N ALA A 74 -3.07 12.56 -29.42
CA ALA A 74 -3.40 11.48 -28.50
C ALA A 74 -4.03 12.05 -27.21
N GLU A 75 -4.93 11.27 -26.59
CA GLU A 75 -5.45 11.60 -25.27
C GLU A 75 -4.31 11.67 -24.23
N PRO A 76 -4.33 12.62 -23.28
CA PRO A 76 -3.37 12.65 -22.20
C PRO A 76 -3.28 11.29 -21.49
N ASN A 77 -2.06 10.76 -21.34
CA ASN A 77 -1.78 9.47 -20.70
C ASN A 77 -2.39 8.24 -21.40
N ALA A 78 -2.72 8.30 -22.69
CA ALA A 78 -3.29 7.17 -23.44
C ALA A 78 -2.36 5.93 -23.51
N ASP A 79 -1.07 6.11 -23.28
CA ASP A 79 -0.07 5.05 -23.16
C ASP A 79 0.02 4.43 -21.75
N MET A 80 -0.59 5.07 -20.74
CA MET A 80 -0.56 4.63 -19.33
C MET A 80 -1.72 3.71 -18.94
N TRP A 81 -2.52 3.25 -19.89
CA TRP A 81 -3.60 2.29 -19.67
C TRP A 81 -3.88 1.45 -20.92
N ALA A 82 -4.44 0.26 -20.72
CA ALA A 82 -4.83 -0.64 -21.80
C ALA A 82 -6.36 -0.83 -21.80
N THR A 83 -6.96 -0.79 -22.98
CA THR A 83 -8.41 -0.98 -23.18
C THR A 83 -8.84 -2.41 -22.88
N GLY A 84 -10.13 -2.66 -22.72
CA GLY A 84 -10.67 -4.03 -22.56
C GLY A 84 -10.40 -4.96 -23.76
N GLU A 85 -9.95 -4.43 -24.89
CA GLU A 85 -9.60 -5.20 -26.10
C GLU A 85 -8.11 -5.55 -26.18
N GLU A 86 -7.25 -4.90 -25.37
CA GLU A 86 -5.80 -5.10 -25.38
C GLU A 86 -5.38 -6.02 -24.23
N SER A 87 -5.34 -7.34 -24.43
CA SER A 87 -5.04 -8.32 -23.37
C SER A 87 -3.64 -8.15 -22.75
N ILE A 88 -3.40 -8.79 -21.60
CA ILE A 88 -2.05 -8.90 -21.01
C ILE A 88 -1.08 -9.48 -22.04
N GLU A 89 -1.50 -10.51 -22.78
CA GLU A 89 -0.67 -11.15 -23.81
C GLU A 89 -0.32 -10.16 -24.93
N ASP A 90 -1.28 -9.36 -25.40
CA ASP A 90 -1.04 -8.35 -26.44
C ASP A 90 -0.01 -7.31 -26.00
N VAL A 91 -0.12 -6.83 -24.77
CA VAL A 91 0.82 -5.84 -24.21
C VAL A 91 2.21 -6.45 -23.98
N VAL A 92 2.29 -7.70 -23.51
CA VAL A 92 3.57 -8.43 -23.38
C VAL A 92 4.23 -8.63 -24.75
N LEU A 93 3.45 -9.01 -25.76
CA LEU A 93 3.95 -9.18 -27.12
C LEU A 93 4.41 -7.83 -27.72
N LEU A 94 3.65 -6.75 -27.50
CA LEU A 94 4.04 -5.40 -27.88
C LEU A 94 5.38 -5.01 -27.22
N TYR A 95 5.51 -5.21 -25.91
CA TYR A 95 6.73 -4.91 -25.15
C TYR A 95 7.93 -5.69 -25.68
N ARG A 96 7.78 -7.00 -25.94
CA ARG A 96 8.84 -7.85 -26.50
C ARG A 96 9.27 -7.39 -27.90
N ARG A 97 8.34 -7.01 -28.77
CA ARG A 97 8.67 -6.44 -30.09
C ARG A 97 9.43 -5.12 -29.96
N ALA A 98 8.99 -4.25 -29.04
CA ALA A 98 9.65 -2.98 -28.78
C ALA A 98 11.09 -3.16 -28.28
N VAL A 99 11.30 -4.10 -27.35
CA VAL A 99 12.64 -4.47 -26.85
C VAL A 99 13.52 -5.02 -27.96
N ALA A 100 13.01 -5.90 -28.83
CA ALA A 100 13.78 -6.44 -29.95
C ALA A 100 14.19 -5.35 -30.96
N HIS A 101 13.29 -4.39 -31.24
CA HIS A 101 13.59 -3.23 -32.08
C HIS A 101 14.66 -2.33 -31.46
N ALA A 102 14.51 -2.05 -30.17
CA ALA A 102 15.45 -1.27 -29.38
C ALA A 102 16.84 -1.92 -29.36
N ASP A 103 16.93 -3.22 -29.11
CA ASP A 103 18.18 -3.97 -29.13
C ASP A 103 18.88 -3.91 -30.49
N ALA A 104 18.14 -3.99 -31.59
CA ALA A 104 18.71 -3.83 -32.93
C ALA A 104 19.29 -2.42 -33.18
N THR A 105 18.82 -1.38 -32.48
CA THR A 105 19.44 -0.05 -32.49
C THR A 105 20.68 -0.03 -31.62
N ILE A 106 20.61 -0.59 -30.42
CA ILE A 106 21.75 -0.68 -29.49
C ILE A 106 22.90 -1.40 -30.18
N ASP A 107 22.67 -2.57 -30.79
CA ASP A 107 23.72 -3.37 -31.40
C ASP A 107 24.40 -2.65 -32.58
N ALA A 108 23.63 -1.90 -33.37
CA ALA A 108 24.10 -1.26 -34.59
C ALA A 108 24.91 0.02 -34.39
N LEU A 109 24.76 0.70 -33.25
CA LEU A 109 25.29 2.06 -33.03
C LEU A 109 26.36 2.10 -31.94
N ASP A 110 27.38 2.93 -32.11
CA ASP A 110 28.32 3.25 -31.04
C ASP A 110 27.70 4.19 -30.00
N LEU A 111 28.27 4.24 -28.79
CA LEU A 111 27.76 5.07 -27.69
C LEU A 111 27.68 6.57 -28.04
N GLU A 112 28.59 7.06 -28.90
CA GLU A 112 28.63 8.45 -29.35
C GLU A 112 27.74 8.73 -30.58
N ALA A 113 27.00 7.72 -31.08
CA ALA A 113 26.12 7.90 -32.22
C ALA A 113 25.08 9.00 -31.93
N PRO A 114 24.92 10.00 -32.82
CA PRO A 114 24.02 11.10 -32.59
C PRO A 114 22.56 10.68 -32.74
N GLY A 115 21.71 11.22 -31.87
CA GLY A 115 20.25 11.13 -31.97
C GLY A 115 19.62 12.49 -31.68
N ASN A 116 18.31 12.62 -31.94
CA ASN A 116 17.57 13.84 -31.67
C ASN A 116 16.23 13.55 -30.95
N VAL A 117 16.06 14.17 -29.78
CA VAL A 117 14.84 14.11 -28.96
C VAL A 117 14.12 15.46 -29.03
N PRO A 118 13.21 15.68 -29.99
CA PRO A 118 12.68 17.02 -30.26
C PRO A 118 11.84 17.62 -29.13
N TRP A 119 11.37 16.80 -28.19
CA TRP A 119 10.62 17.24 -27.00
C TRP A 119 11.50 17.57 -25.79
N TRP A 120 12.83 17.47 -25.90
CA TRP A 120 13.76 17.84 -24.82
C TRP A 120 14.33 19.25 -24.98
N PRO A 121 14.65 19.96 -23.86
CA PRO A 121 15.31 21.25 -23.92
C PRO A 121 16.68 21.24 -24.60
N GLN A 122 17.41 20.12 -24.46
CA GLN A 122 18.66 19.83 -25.17
C GLN A 122 18.43 18.60 -26.05
N PRO A 123 17.93 18.81 -27.30
CA PRO A 123 17.39 17.74 -28.14
C PRO A 123 18.49 16.88 -28.77
N ASP A 124 19.69 17.42 -28.98
CA ASP A 124 20.81 16.64 -29.48
C ASP A 124 21.36 15.74 -28.37
N VAL A 125 21.41 14.44 -28.65
CA VAL A 125 21.78 13.39 -27.70
C VAL A 125 22.74 12.40 -28.34
N THR A 126 23.32 11.54 -27.52
CA THR A 126 24.05 10.35 -27.96
C THR A 126 23.29 9.09 -27.53
N LEU A 127 23.61 7.95 -28.14
CA LEU A 127 23.11 6.65 -27.69
C LEU A 127 23.40 6.42 -26.20
N HIS A 128 24.58 6.81 -25.73
CA HIS A 128 24.93 6.72 -24.31
C HIS A 128 23.92 7.46 -23.43
N ARG A 129 23.62 8.73 -23.75
CA ARG A 129 22.64 9.52 -22.98
C ARG A 129 21.26 8.88 -22.98
N ILE A 130 20.84 8.30 -24.11
CA ILE A 130 19.55 7.61 -24.21
C ILE A 130 19.53 6.31 -23.41
N LEU A 131 20.60 5.52 -23.41
CA LEU A 131 20.66 4.30 -22.62
C LEU A 131 20.61 4.59 -21.11
N VAL A 132 21.33 5.61 -20.65
CA VAL A 132 21.23 6.07 -19.26
C VAL A 132 19.80 6.52 -18.94
N HIS A 133 19.17 7.28 -19.85
CA HIS A 133 17.80 7.72 -19.67
C HIS A 133 16.82 6.55 -19.54
N LEU A 134 16.87 5.56 -20.43
CA LEU A 134 15.97 4.40 -20.38
C LEU A 134 16.20 3.51 -19.17
N VAL A 135 17.45 3.34 -18.71
CA VAL A 135 17.74 2.64 -17.45
C VAL A 135 17.05 3.35 -16.29
N VAL A 136 17.14 4.69 -16.21
CA VAL A 136 16.49 5.48 -15.16
C VAL A 136 14.96 5.41 -15.27
N GLU A 137 14.43 5.48 -16.49
CA GLU A 137 12.99 5.45 -16.77
C GLU A 137 12.37 4.12 -16.33
N ILE A 138 12.93 3.00 -16.81
CA ILE A 138 12.42 1.67 -16.49
C ILE A 138 12.66 1.35 -15.02
N ALA A 139 13.78 1.76 -14.42
CA ALA A 139 14.01 1.56 -12.98
C ALA A 139 12.98 2.28 -12.11
N ARG A 140 12.60 3.52 -12.48
CA ARG A 140 11.55 4.26 -11.76
C ARG A 140 10.22 3.53 -11.85
N HIS A 141 9.83 3.06 -13.03
CA HIS A 141 8.59 2.32 -13.21
C HIS A 141 8.62 0.92 -12.58
N ALA A 142 9.76 0.23 -12.58
CA ALA A 142 9.91 -1.03 -11.86
C ALA A 142 9.67 -0.83 -10.34
N GLY A 143 10.20 0.24 -9.75
CA GLY A 143 9.90 0.59 -8.36
C GLY A 143 8.44 0.95 -8.11
N HIS A 144 7.76 1.60 -9.07
CA HIS A 144 6.31 1.77 -8.98
C HIS A 144 5.60 0.41 -8.99
N LEU A 145 5.95 -0.47 -9.92
CA LEU A 145 5.37 -1.81 -10.03
C LEU A 145 5.60 -2.67 -8.76
N ASP A 146 6.71 -2.48 -8.04
CA ASP A 146 6.94 -3.12 -6.74
C ASP A 146 5.82 -2.78 -5.75
N ILE A 147 5.53 -1.48 -5.58
CA ILE A 147 4.49 -1.00 -4.65
C ILE A 147 3.09 -1.37 -5.12
N LEU A 148 2.83 -1.32 -6.45
CA LEU A 148 1.52 -1.74 -6.96
C LEU A 148 1.26 -3.23 -6.71
N ARG A 149 2.29 -4.09 -6.85
CA ARG A 149 2.16 -5.53 -6.55
C ARG A 149 1.98 -5.78 -5.06
N GLU A 150 2.78 -5.15 -4.22
CA GLU A 150 2.64 -5.28 -2.77
C GLU A 150 1.24 -4.92 -2.29
N GLN A 151 0.64 -3.83 -2.80
CA GLN A 151 -0.72 -3.44 -2.46
C GLN A 151 -1.81 -4.35 -3.06
N LEU A 152 -1.57 -4.94 -4.24
CA LEU A 152 -2.57 -5.70 -4.98
C LEU A 152 -2.67 -7.16 -4.50
N ASP A 153 -1.53 -7.80 -4.24
CA ASP A 153 -1.46 -9.22 -3.89
C ASP A 153 -0.36 -9.57 -2.87
N GLY A 154 0.26 -8.56 -2.24
CA GLY A 154 1.35 -8.77 -1.27
C GLY A 154 2.68 -9.18 -1.91
N ARG A 155 2.76 -9.31 -3.25
CA ARG A 155 4.00 -9.77 -3.90
C ARG A 155 5.04 -8.66 -3.90
N VAL A 156 6.10 -8.90 -3.13
CA VAL A 156 7.27 -8.02 -3.06
C VAL A 156 8.42 -8.51 -3.93
N GLY A 157 9.36 -7.62 -4.22
CA GLY A 157 10.71 -8.01 -4.62
C GLY A 157 11.28 -7.32 -5.85
N LEU A 158 12.62 -7.20 -5.92
CA LEU A 158 13.30 -6.60 -7.09
C LEU A 158 13.21 -7.49 -8.34
N ARG A 159 13.37 -8.82 -8.17
CA ARG A 159 13.31 -9.87 -9.22
C ARG A 159 12.84 -11.19 -8.59
N GLU A 160 12.44 -12.15 -9.42
CA GLU A 160 12.01 -13.49 -8.97
C GLU A 160 12.97 -14.15 -7.96
N ALA A 161 14.27 -14.16 -8.26
CA ALA A 161 15.30 -14.76 -7.40
C ALA A 161 15.91 -13.79 -6.38
N ASN A 162 15.47 -12.53 -6.33
CA ASN A 162 16.03 -11.52 -5.45
C ASN A 162 14.94 -10.57 -4.95
N PRO A 163 14.36 -10.80 -3.76
CA PRO A 163 13.38 -9.89 -3.19
C PRO A 163 14.02 -8.55 -2.81
N ASN A 164 15.33 -8.48 -2.58
CA ASN A 164 16.01 -7.28 -2.08
C ASN A 164 15.38 -6.72 -0.78
N LEU A 165 14.83 -7.62 0.05
CA LEU A 165 14.32 -7.33 1.39
C LEU A 165 15.19 -8.03 2.44
N PRO A 166 15.34 -7.46 3.64
CA PRO A 166 15.99 -8.15 4.74
C PRO A 166 15.19 -9.40 5.14
N PHE A 167 15.85 -10.34 5.81
CA PHE A 167 15.21 -11.57 6.29
C PHE A 167 14.08 -11.25 7.28
N GLY A 168 12.90 -11.84 7.07
CA GLY A 168 11.71 -11.73 7.92
C GLY A 168 10.56 -12.56 7.35
N ASP A 169 9.67 -13.07 8.20
CA ASP A 169 8.37 -13.64 7.84
C ASP A 169 7.25 -12.59 8.01
N ASP A 170 6.02 -12.93 7.64
CA ASP A 170 4.89 -12.00 7.67
C ASP A 170 4.62 -11.43 9.07
N ALA A 171 4.77 -12.25 10.12
CA ALA A 171 4.62 -11.82 11.51
C ALA A 171 5.67 -10.77 11.88
N SER A 172 6.94 -11.02 11.52
CA SER A 172 8.02 -10.06 11.78
C SER A 172 7.83 -8.71 11.07
N TRP A 173 7.12 -8.70 9.93
CA TRP A 173 6.81 -7.47 9.20
C TRP A 173 5.68 -6.66 9.84
N ALA A 174 4.65 -7.32 10.38
CA ALA A 174 3.58 -6.65 11.11
C ALA A 174 4.14 -5.89 12.32
N ASP A 175 4.90 -6.59 13.17
CA ASP A 175 5.59 -5.99 14.33
C ASP A 175 6.50 -4.83 13.93
N HIS A 176 7.22 -5.01 12.82
CA HIS A 176 8.09 -3.96 12.29
C HIS A 176 7.31 -2.71 11.88
N VAL A 177 6.18 -2.88 11.18
CA VAL A 177 5.32 -1.78 10.73
C VAL A 177 4.74 -1.04 11.93
N ASP A 178 4.25 -1.74 12.95
CA ASP A 178 3.68 -1.10 14.14
C ASP A 178 4.75 -0.33 14.91
N ARG A 179 5.95 -0.89 15.08
CA ARG A 179 7.09 -0.15 15.64
C ARG A 179 7.44 1.11 14.84
N LEU A 180 7.35 1.08 13.51
CA LEU A 180 7.59 2.27 12.69
C LEU A 180 6.48 3.32 12.82
N ARG A 181 5.23 2.89 12.99
CA ARG A 181 4.10 3.79 13.30
C ARG A 181 4.30 4.49 14.63
N ASP A 182 4.72 3.77 15.66
CA ASP A 182 5.02 4.35 16.97
C ASP A 182 6.13 5.39 16.90
N VAL A 183 7.19 5.12 16.13
CA VAL A 183 8.26 6.11 15.90
C VAL A 183 7.71 7.38 15.22
N ALA A 184 6.83 7.24 14.23
CA ALA A 184 6.22 8.38 13.56
C ALA A 184 5.26 9.16 14.48
N ILE A 185 4.48 8.45 15.31
CA ILE A 185 3.60 9.04 16.30
C ILE A 185 4.41 9.82 17.34
N GLU A 186 5.42 9.21 17.96
CA GLU A 186 6.25 9.85 18.98
C GLU A 186 6.95 11.10 18.43
N ALA A 187 7.42 11.06 17.18
CA ALA A 187 8.06 12.21 16.54
C ALA A 187 7.12 13.41 16.35
N GLN A 188 5.82 13.17 16.11
CA GLN A 188 4.83 14.20 15.81
C GLN A 188 3.97 14.60 17.03
N TRP A 189 3.72 13.65 17.93
CA TRP A 189 2.89 13.75 19.13
C TRP A 189 3.56 13.02 20.30
N PRO A 190 4.59 13.63 20.93
CA PRO A 190 5.33 12.98 22.00
C PRO A 190 4.45 12.52 23.16
N GLY A 191 4.63 11.27 23.58
CA GLY A 191 3.87 10.62 24.64
C GLY A 191 2.47 10.16 24.24
N ALA A 192 2.08 10.25 22.97
CA ALA A 192 0.88 9.61 22.45
C ALA A 192 1.21 8.20 21.95
N ARG A 193 0.22 7.29 21.99
CA ARG A 193 0.33 5.94 21.41
C ARG A 193 -0.65 5.74 20.25
N ALA A 194 -0.49 4.67 19.48
CA ALA A 194 -1.47 4.30 18.46
C ALA A 194 -2.80 3.86 19.13
N GLY A 195 -3.91 4.44 18.69
CA GLY A 195 -5.27 4.03 19.05
C GLY A 195 -5.87 3.17 17.95
N LEU A 196 -5.91 1.85 18.17
CA LEU A 196 -6.44 0.86 17.23
C LEU A 196 -7.83 0.41 17.68
N TYR A 197 -8.87 0.93 17.03
CA TYR A 197 -10.26 0.60 17.35
C TYR A 197 -10.74 -0.54 16.44
N ALA A 198 -10.74 -1.78 16.96
CA ALA A 198 -10.98 -3.03 16.21
C ALA A 198 -9.94 -3.29 15.09
N PHE A 199 -10.06 -4.42 14.38
CA PHE A 199 -9.23 -4.77 13.23
C PHE A 199 -9.43 -3.81 12.04
N PRO A 200 -8.43 -3.64 11.14
CA PRO A 200 -8.59 -2.86 9.92
C PRO A 200 -9.81 -3.34 9.11
N GLY A 201 -10.72 -2.44 8.77
CA GLY A 201 -11.92 -2.75 8.00
C GLY A 201 -13.11 -1.84 8.30
N PRO A 202 -14.31 -2.17 7.79
CA PRO A 202 -15.50 -1.34 7.92
C PRO A 202 -15.90 -1.02 9.36
N LEU A 203 -15.63 -1.93 10.30
CA LEU A 203 -15.93 -1.70 11.72
C LEU A 203 -15.04 -0.59 12.28
N ARG A 204 -13.72 -0.69 12.13
CA ARG A 204 -12.78 0.36 12.54
C ARG A 204 -13.16 1.71 11.93
N ASP A 205 -13.41 1.77 10.63
CA ASP A 205 -13.75 3.03 9.96
C ASP A 205 -15.05 3.64 10.52
N THR A 206 -16.04 2.81 10.86
CA THR A 206 -17.29 3.25 11.50
C THR A 206 -17.05 3.78 12.91
N LEU A 207 -16.25 3.07 13.72
CA LEU A 207 -15.89 3.48 15.08
C LEU A 207 -15.14 4.82 15.07
N LEU A 208 -14.15 4.97 14.19
CA LEU A 208 -13.40 6.22 14.08
C LEU A 208 -14.29 7.38 13.60
N ALA A 209 -15.21 7.15 12.65
CA ALA A 209 -16.18 8.17 12.25
C ALA A 209 -17.06 8.61 13.42
N ALA A 210 -17.50 7.67 14.27
CA ALA A 210 -18.27 7.97 15.48
C ALA A 210 -17.45 8.81 16.48
N ILE A 211 -16.17 8.49 16.68
CA ILE A 211 -15.27 9.29 17.56
C ILE A 211 -15.07 10.70 16.99
N ILE A 212 -14.79 10.81 15.69
CA ILE A 212 -14.57 12.10 15.01
C ILE A 212 -15.84 12.96 15.02
N SER A 213 -17.03 12.36 14.91
CA SER A 213 -18.30 13.09 15.03
C SER A 213 -18.64 13.49 16.47
N GLY A 214 -18.00 12.88 17.47
CA GLY A 214 -18.28 13.07 18.89
C GLY A 214 -19.42 12.20 19.42
N THR A 215 -19.96 11.29 18.60
CA THR A 215 -21.00 10.34 19.02
C THR A 215 -20.44 9.20 19.88
N LYS A 216 -19.19 8.78 19.64
CA LYS A 216 -18.47 7.81 20.47
C LYS A 216 -17.47 8.54 21.37
N SER A 217 -17.57 8.33 22.68
CA SER A 217 -16.72 8.93 23.71
C SER A 217 -16.26 7.91 24.77
N SER A 218 -16.55 6.63 24.56
CA SER A 218 -16.04 5.53 25.38
C SER A 218 -15.70 4.31 24.52
N THR A 219 -14.91 3.40 25.09
CA THR A 219 -14.51 2.13 24.48
C THR A 219 -14.31 1.07 25.56
N SER A 220 -14.38 -0.20 25.14
CA SER A 220 -14.19 -1.36 26.00
C SER A 220 -13.14 -2.31 25.44
N ALA A 221 -12.33 -2.88 26.31
CA ALA A 221 -11.36 -3.91 25.96
C ALA A 221 -11.30 -4.98 27.05
N LEU A 222 -10.92 -6.21 26.69
CA LEU A 222 -10.72 -7.27 27.67
C LEU A 222 -9.46 -6.99 28.48
N LEU A 223 -9.55 -7.14 29.81
CA LEU A 223 -8.37 -7.08 30.67
C LEU A 223 -7.33 -8.16 30.29
N GLU A 224 -7.80 -9.30 29.79
CA GLU A 224 -6.95 -10.39 29.36
C GLU A 224 -6.08 -10.03 28.13
N GLY A 225 -6.58 -9.18 27.23
CA GLY A 225 -5.78 -8.67 26.10
C GLY A 225 -4.53 -7.93 26.58
N TYR A 226 -4.71 -6.95 27.46
CA TYR A 226 -3.58 -6.23 28.08
C TYR A 226 -2.57 -7.16 28.76
N ARG A 227 -3.04 -8.25 29.39
CA ARG A 227 -2.15 -9.23 30.04
C ARG A 227 -1.39 -10.08 29.05
N ALA A 228 -2.06 -10.55 28.00
CA ALA A 228 -1.48 -11.35 26.95
C ALA A 228 -0.35 -10.58 26.23
N ASP A 229 -0.61 -9.30 25.93
CA ASP A 229 0.32 -8.43 25.21
C ASP A 229 1.40 -7.82 26.14
N GLY A 230 1.24 -7.97 27.46
CA GLY A 230 2.11 -7.33 28.43
C GLY A 230 2.01 -5.79 28.44
N GLU A 231 0.88 -5.26 27.96
CA GLU A 231 0.62 -3.84 27.87
C GLU A 231 0.13 -3.25 29.21
N PRO A 232 0.58 -2.04 29.59
CA PRO A 232 0.01 -1.34 30.73
C PRO A 232 -1.44 -0.94 30.45
N LEU A 233 -2.25 -0.88 31.51
CA LEU A 233 -3.59 -0.31 31.41
C LEU A 233 -3.50 1.18 31.05
N PRO A 234 -4.47 1.69 30.28
CA PRO A 234 -4.61 3.11 29.98
C PRO A 234 -4.67 3.94 31.27
N VAL A 235 -4.18 5.17 31.20
CA VAL A 235 -4.26 6.12 32.32
C VAL A 235 -4.96 7.42 31.91
N VAL A 236 -5.61 8.07 32.87
CA VAL A 236 -6.22 9.38 32.63
C VAL A 236 -5.15 10.39 32.21
N GLY A 237 -5.43 11.14 31.13
CA GLY A 237 -4.51 12.09 30.50
C GLY A 237 -3.63 11.48 29.40
N GLU A 238 -3.68 10.16 29.20
CA GLU A 238 -3.01 9.50 28.08
C GLU A 238 -3.64 9.93 26.74
N ARG A 239 -2.79 10.08 25.72
CA ARG A 239 -3.25 10.43 24.37
C ARG A 239 -3.09 9.28 23.41
N GLU A 240 -4.10 9.09 22.58
CA GLU A 240 -4.06 8.13 21.49
C GLU A 240 -4.19 8.85 20.15
N VAL A 241 -3.43 8.40 19.16
CA VAL A 241 -3.58 8.81 17.76
C VAL A 241 -4.44 7.76 17.06
N LEU A 242 -5.62 8.15 16.62
CA LEU A 242 -6.58 7.28 15.95
C LEU A 242 -6.03 6.86 14.58
N ILE A 243 -5.80 5.57 14.36
CA ILE A 243 -5.25 5.04 13.10
C ILE A 243 -6.36 4.39 12.27
N SER A 244 -6.58 4.87 11.05
CA SER A 244 -7.56 4.34 10.10
C SER A 244 -7.25 2.90 9.65
N SER A 245 -8.21 2.27 8.95
CA SER A 245 -7.96 0.99 8.29
C SER A 245 -6.91 1.06 7.18
N THR A 246 -6.65 2.25 6.64
CA THR A 246 -5.56 2.51 5.68
C THR A 246 -4.22 2.80 6.36
N GLY A 247 -4.16 2.79 7.70
CA GLY A 247 -2.95 3.02 8.47
C GLY A 247 -2.56 4.49 8.65
N LEU A 248 -3.48 5.43 8.36
CA LEU A 248 -3.23 6.87 8.47
C LEU A 248 -3.85 7.45 9.74
N PRO A 249 -3.21 8.44 10.38
CA PRO A 249 -3.75 9.10 11.55
C PRO A 249 -4.92 10.04 11.18
N VAL A 250 -6.05 9.95 11.89
CA VAL A 250 -7.28 10.73 11.58
C VAL A 250 -7.75 11.63 12.73
N GLY A 251 -7.23 11.43 13.93
CA GLY A 251 -7.58 12.22 15.09
C GLY A 251 -6.71 11.89 16.30
N ILE A 252 -6.88 12.67 17.37
CA ILE A 252 -6.21 12.47 18.64
C ILE A 252 -7.27 12.52 19.74
N THR A 253 -7.26 11.53 20.62
CA THR A 253 -8.10 11.46 21.82
C THR A 253 -7.24 11.60 23.07
N GLU A 254 -7.86 12.02 24.17
CA GLU A 254 -7.25 12.02 25.50
C GLU A 254 -8.18 11.29 26.47
N THR A 255 -7.65 10.30 27.18
CA THR A 255 -8.40 9.48 28.14
C THR A 255 -8.82 10.30 29.35
N THR A 256 -10.11 10.28 29.68
CA THR A 256 -10.71 11.05 30.77
C THR A 256 -11.11 10.18 31.96
N GLU A 257 -11.36 8.89 31.75
CA GLU A 257 -11.72 7.93 32.80
C GLU A 257 -11.27 6.52 32.41
N VAL A 258 -10.87 5.73 33.40
CA VAL A 258 -10.59 4.29 33.25
C VAL A 258 -11.20 3.54 34.43
N ARG A 259 -11.97 2.48 34.14
CA ARG A 259 -12.51 1.55 35.14
C ARG A 259 -12.24 0.12 34.70
N VAL A 260 -12.02 -0.76 35.68
CA VAL A 260 -11.99 -2.21 35.46
C VAL A 260 -13.15 -2.80 36.24
N VAL A 261 -14.06 -3.46 35.54
CA VAL A 261 -15.29 -4.03 36.11
C VAL A 261 -15.52 -5.43 35.57
N SER A 262 -16.40 -6.21 36.20
CA SER A 262 -16.92 -7.43 35.59
C SER A 262 -17.89 -7.10 34.45
N LEU A 263 -18.04 -8.01 33.49
CA LEU A 263 -18.85 -7.79 32.28
C LEU A 263 -20.33 -7.51 32.61
N ASP A 264 -20.84 -8.09 33.69
CA ASP A 264 -22.21 -7.86 34.17
C ASP A 264 -22.42 -6.49 34.85
N GLU A 265 -21.33 -5.81 35.24
CA GLU A 265 -21.33 -4.49 35.88
C GLU A 265 -21.25 -3.33 34.88
N VAL A 266 -21.18 -3.60 33.57
CA VAL A 266 -21.18 -2.55 32.55
C VAL A 266 -22.53 -1.82 32.55
N ASP A 267 -22.47 -0.51 32.81
CA ASP A 267 -23.64 0.34 32.93
C ASP A 267 -24.15 0.86 31.57
N LEU A 268 -25.42 1.30 31.57
CA LEU A 268 -26.08 1.82 30.37
C LEU A 268 -25.39 3.07 29.83
N ASP A 269 -24.88 3.95 30.69
CA ASP A 269 -24.25 5.20 30.25
C ASP A 269 -22.99 4.90 29.43
N HIS A 270 -22.16 3.95 29.87
CA HIS A 270 -21.02 3.45 29.08
C HIS A 270 -21.45 2.85 27.75
N ALA A 271 -22.44 1.95 27.77
CA ALA A 271 -22.95 1.32 26.57
C ALA A 271 -23.48 2.35 25.53
N LEU A 272 -24.16 3.40 25.97
CA LEU A 272 -24.65 4.47 25.09
C LEU A 272 -23.50 5.33 24.56
N ASP A 273 -22.51 5.65 25.40
CA ASP A 273 -21.36 6.49 25.05
C ASP A 273 -20.36 5.78 24.12
N GLU A 274 -20.48 4.48 23.92
CA GLU A 274 -19.77 3.74 22.86
C GLU A 274 -20.23 4.20 21.46
N GLY A 275 -21.37 4.89 21.35
CA GLY A 275 -21.75 5.61 20.13
C GLY A 275 -22.10 4.74 18.93
N GLU A 276 -22.30 3.44 19.14
CA GLU A 276 -22.58 2.43 18.11
C GLU A 276 -24.08 2.19 17.87
N GLY A 277 -24.93 2.95 18.56
CA GLY A 277 -26.39 2.90 18.39
C GLY A 277 -27.11 1.89 19.29
N PHE A 278 -26.42 1.37 20.32
CA PHE A 278 -27.04 0.51 21.34
C PHE A 278 -28.16 1.25 22.07
N ARG A 279 -29.25 0.54 22.36
CA ARG A 279 -30.41 1.08 23.09
C ARG A 279 -30.42 0.66 24.55
N ASP A 280 -29.76 -0.44 24.86
CA ASP A 280 -29.61 -1.00 26.19
C ASP A 280 -28.30 -1.80 26.31
N VAL A 281 -27.98 -2.22 27.54
CA VAL A 281 -26.77 -3.00 27.86
C VAL A 281 -26.80 -4.39 27.20
N ALA A 282 -27.98 -4.96 26.94
CA ALA A 282 -28.08 -6.30 26.35
C ALA A 282 -27.62 -6.29 24.88
N GLU A 283 -28.02 -5.27 24.12
CA GLU A 283 -27.53 -5.08 22.73
C GLU A 283 -26.01 -4.86 22.69
N TRP A 284 -25.49 -4.02 23.59
CA TRP A 284 -24.05 -3.78 23.73
C TRP A 284 -23.31 -5.09 24.04
N ARG A 285 -23.81 -5.86 25.01
CA ARG A 285 -23.21 -7.13 25.44
C ARG A 285 -23.20 -8.15 24.30
N GLU A 286 -24.31 -8.32 23.59
CA GLU A 286 -24.37 -9.24 22.44
C GLU A 286 -23.32 -8.90 21.36
N ALA A 287 -23.16 -7.62 21.05
CA ALA A 287 -22.18 -7.16 20.06
C ALA A 287 -20.73 -7.44 20.52
N HIS A 288 -20.42 -7.14 21.79
CA HIS A 288 -19.08 -7.31 22.35
C HIS A 288 -18.72 -8.78 22.55
N GLU A 289 -19.64 -9.62 23.02
CA GLU A 289 -19.41 -11.06 23.13
C GLU A 289 -19.12 -11.68 21.75
N ARG A 290 -19.86 -11.26 20.72
CA ARG A 290 -19.62 -11.70 19.34
C ARG A 290 -18.23 -11.29 18.84
N PHE A 291 -17.80 -10.06 19.15
CA PHE A 291 -16.47 -9.57 18.76
C PHE A 291 -15.36 -10.30 19.51
N TRP A 292 -15.44 -10.38 20.84
CA TRP A 292 -14.42 -11.00 21.70
C TRP A 292 -14.30 -12.51 21.56
N THR A 293 -15.32 -13.18 21.00
CA THR A 293 -15.28 -14.62 20.70
C THR A 293 -15.06 -14.92 19.22
N SER A 294 -14.71 -13.90 18.42
CA SER A 294 -14.32 -14.06 17.02
C SER A 294 -13.02 -14.84 16.88
N ASP A 295 -12.82 -15.42 15.70
CA ASP A 295 -11.59 -16.17 15.39
C ASP A 295 -10.35 -15.27 15.45
N ASP A 296 -10.47 -13.98 15.11
CA ASP A 296 -9.37 -13.02 15.14
C ASP A 296 -8.90 -12.75 16.59
N VAL A 297 -9.83 -12.45 17.51
CA VAL A 297 -9.48 -12.21 18.93
C VAL A 297 -8.93 -13.48 19.58
N ARG A 298 -9.47 -14.66 19.24
CA ARG A 298 -8.94 -15.94 19.72
C ARG A 298 -7.53 -16.22 19.24
N ALA A 299 -7.21 -15.83 18.00
CA ALA A 299 -5.86 -15.94 17.47
C ALA A 299 -4.89 -14.98 18.18
N GLU A 300 -5.30 -13.74 18.46
CA GLU A 300 -4.50 -12.78 19.24
C GLU A 300 -4.21 -13.29 20.65
N LEU A 301 -5.21 -13.88 21.32
CA LEU A 301 -5.05 -14.43 22.66
C LEU A 301 -4.36 -15.80 22.71
N ASP A 302 -4.01 -16.40 21.55
CA ASP A 302 -3.52 -17.79 21.43
C ASP A 302 -4.42 -18.81 22.17
N ASP A 303 -5.75 -18.57 22.16
CA ASP A 303 -6.75 -19.45 22.77
C ASP A 303 -7.96 -19.64 21.85
N PRO A 304 -8.01 -20.75 21.07
CA PRO A 304 -9.12 -21.03 20.15
C PRO A 304 -10.44 -21.33 20.84
N ASN A 305 -10.44 -21.56 22.16
CA ASN A 305 -11.65 -21.83 22.93
C ASN A 305 -12.02 -20.66 23.85
N PHE A 306 -11.40 -19.50 23.69
CA PHE A 306 -11.70 -18.34 24.52
C PHE A 306 -13.19 -17.98 24.46
N THR A 307 -13.77 -17.73 25.63
CA THR A 307 -15.15 -17.30 25.83
C THR A 307 -15.21 -16.27 26.94
N VAL A 308 -16.25 -15.45 26.93
CA VAL A 308 -16.54 -14.48 27.99
C VAL A 308 -17.79 -14.89 28.77
N ASN A 309 -17.88 -14.42 30.01
CA ASN A 309 -18.99 -14.63 30.93
C ASN A 309 -19.12 -13.42 31.87
N ASP A 310 -20.09 -13.44 32.79
CA ASP A 310 -20.38 -12.32 33.69
C ASP A 310 -19.16 -11.87 34.52
N ASP A 311 -18.32 -12.80 34.98
CA ASP A 311 -17.13 -12.50 35.79
C ASP A 311 -15.94 -11.96 34.96
N THR A 312 -16.05 -11.98 33.62
CA THR A 312 -14.96 -11.54 32.72
C THR A 312 -14.63 -10.08 32.97
N GLN A 313 -13.35 -9.78 33.18
CA GLN A 313 -12.90 -8.42 33.49
C GLN A 313 -12.77 -7.58 32.22
N VAL A 314 -13.44 -6.43 32.19
CA VAL A 314 -13.44 -5.48 31.09
C VAL A 314 -12.83 -4.16 31.55
N VAL A 315 -11.94 -3.60 30.73
CA VAL A 315 -11.39 -2.27 30.88
C VAL A 315 -12.28 -1.30 30.12
N LEU A 316 -13.02 -0.47 30.87
CA LEU A 316 -13.86 0.59 30.34
C LEU A 316 -13.07 1.89 30.33
N GLN A 317 -13.02 2.56 29.17
CA GLN A 317 -12.35 3.83 29.02
C GLN A 317 -13.32 4.89 28.50
N ARG A 318 -13.22 6.10 29.02
CA ARG A 318 -13.83 7.31 28.43
C ARG A 318 -12.73 8.21 27.91
N PHE A 319 -13.00 8.93 26.84
CA PHE A 319 -12.04 9.84 26.22
C PHE A 319 -12.73 11.04 25.57
N ALA A 320 -11.94 12.10 25.35
CA ALA A 320 -12.35 13.26 24.59
C ALA A 320 -11.52 13.40 23.31
N LEU A 321 -12.16 13.71 22.19
CA LEU A 321 -11.45 14.09 20.96
C LEU A 321 -10.79 15.45 21.16
N VAL A 322 -9.46 15.49 21.14
CA VAL A 322 -8.69 16.74 21.31
C VAL A 322 -8.33 17.39 19.98
N LYS A 323 -8.19 16.61 18.90
CA LYS A 323 -7.84 17.12 17.57
C LYS A 323 -8.34 16.22 16.44
N LYS A 324 -8.86 16.82 15.36
CA LYS A 324 -9.09 16.16 14.06
C LYS A 324 -7.88 16.41 13.15
N LEU A 325 -7.50 15.42 12.36
CA LEU A 325 -6.37 15.50 11.42
C LEU A 325 -6.85 15.53 9.98
#